data_AF-A0AAN1CVH6-F1
#
_entry.id   AF-A0AAN1CVH6-F1
#
_cell.length_a   1.000
_cell.length_b   1.000
_cell.length_c   1.000
_cell.angle_alpha   90.00
_cell.angle_beta   90.00
_cell.angle_gamma   90.00
#
_symmetry.space_group_name_H-M   'P 1'
#
loop_
_entity.id
_entity.type
_entity.pdbx_description
1 polymer ?
#
loop_
_entity_poly.entity_id
_entity_poly.type
_entity_poly.pdbx_seq_one_letter_code
_entity_poly.pdbx_strand_id
1 'polypeptide(L)'
;MTTVLTSHTHTLQIAQLKAHSSYGRIGITFCTGKHYRLAIASIWERNLHVDLDTIKAWESHTVVTLLESSEMFELKCSNLENK
;
A
#
# COMPACT_ATOMS: atom_id res chain seq x y z
N MET A 1 -10.21 -12.03 20.62
CA MET A 1 -10.00 -10.57 20.49
C MET A 1 -9.54 -10.31 19.06
N THR A 2 -10.09 -9.30 18.41
CA THR A 2 -9.71 -8.95 17.04
C THR A 2 -8.59 -7.91 17.08
N THR A 3 -7.48 -8.18 16.41
CA THR A 3 -6.34 -7.27 16.28
C THR A 3 -6.51 -6.40 15.04
N VAL A 4 -6.45 -5.08 15.22
CA VAL A 4 -6.51 -4.11 14.11
C VAL A 4 -5.10 -3.72 13.70
N LEU A 5 -4.79 -3.94 12.42
CA LEU A 5 -3.50 -3.65 11.80
C LEU A 5 -3.64 -2.32 11.03
N THR A 6 -2.96 -1.27 11.47
CA THR A 6 -3.04 0.08 10.90
C THR A 6 -1.72 0.49 10.26
N SER A 7 -1.71 1.61 9.52
CA SER A 7 -0.48 2.18 8.95
C SER A 7 0.55 2.59 10.01
N HIS A 8 0.14 2.80 11.26
CA HIS A 8 1.03 3.18 12.36
C HIS A 8 1.55 1.99 13.15
N THR A 9 0.73 0.96 13.37
CA THR A 9 1.17 -0.26 14.09
C THR A 9 1.94 -1.20 13.18
N HIS A 10 1.63 -1.18 11.88
CA HIS A 10 2.24 -2.01 10.85
C HIS A 10 2.59 -1.11 9.65
N THR A 11 3.70 -0.39 9.79
CA THR A 11 4.23 0.54 8.78
C THR A 11 4.35 -0.12 7.41
N LEU A 12 4.01 0.61 6.35
CA LEU A 12 4.04 0.10 4.98
C LEU A 12 5.45 -0.42 4.65
N GLN A 13 5.54 -1.69 4.27
CA GLN A 13 6.81 -2.31 3.88
C GLN A 13 6.94 -2.28 2.36
N ILE A 14 8.02 -1.69 1.84
CA ILE A 14 8.31 -1.64 0.41
C ILE A 14 9.46 -2.58 0.13
N ALA A 15 9.17 -3.75 -0.44
CA ALA A 15 10.17 -4.67 -0.92
C ALA A 15 10.84 -4.07 -2.16
N GLN A 16 12.17 -3.98 -2.16
CA GLN A 16 12.93 -3.36 -3.23
C GLN A 16 13.59 -4.42 -4.11
N LEU A 17 13.44 -4.26 -5.43
CA LEU A 17 14.25 -4.99 -6.41
C LEU A 17 14.89 -4.03 -7.41
N LYS A 18 15.97 -4.51 -8.03
CA LYS A 18 16.67 -3.81 -9.10
C LYS A 18 16.85 -4.78 -10.26
N ALA A 19 16.23 -4.48 -11.41
CA ALA A 19 16.32 -5.34 -12.58
C ALA A 19 17.73 -5.34 -13.20
N HIS A 20 18.46 -4.23 -13.06
CA HIS A 20 19.84 -4.10 -13.51
C HIS A 20 20.58 -3.04 -12.67
N SER A 21 21.92 -3.14 -12.57
CA SER A 21 22.73 -2.23 -11.76
C SER A 21 22.62 -0.76 -12.19
N SER A 22 22.36 -0.49 -13.47
CA SER A 22 22.21 0.86 -14.04
C SER A 22 20.79 1.43 -14.03
N TYR A 23 19.78 0.65 -13.63
CA TYR A 23 18.37 1.10 -13.65
C TYR A 23 17.92 1.71 -12.32
N GLY A 24 16.71 2.28 -12.33
CA GLY A 24 16.00 2.67 -11.11
C GLY A 24 15.63 1.47 -10.22
N ARG A 25 15.01 1.77 -9.08
CA ARG A 25 14.52 0.77 -8.12
C ARG A 25 13.03 0.54 -8.36
N ILE A 26 12.58 -0.71 -8.26
CA ILE A 26 11.16 -1.05 -8.27
C ILE A 26 10.79 -1.43 -6.83
N GLY A 27 9.77 -0.76 -6.29
CA GLY A 27 9.19 -1.05 -4.99
C GLY A 27 7.91 -1.88 -5.15
N ILE A 28 7.76 -2.94 -4.36
CA ILE A 28 6.56 -3.77 -4.29
C ILE A 28 6.01 -3.72 -2.86
N THR A 29 4.72 -3.43 -2.71
CA THR A 29 4.04 -3.32 -1.42
C THR A 29 2.59 -3.78 -1.54
N PHE A 30 1.91 -3.99 -0.41
CA PHE A 30 0.45 -4.20 -0.38
C PHE A 30 -0.34 -2.94 -0.79
N CYS A 31 -1.62 -3.08 -1.19
CA CYS A 31 -2.48 -1.90 -1.49
C CYS A 31 -2.45 -0.93 -0.33
N THR A 32 -2.13 0.32 -0.65
CA THR A 32 -2.13 1.46 0.25
C THR A 32 -3.55 1.75 0.72
N GLY A 33 -3.74 2.04 2.00
CA GLY A 33 -5.07 2.39 2.53
C GLY A 33 -6.07 1.23 2.53
N LYS A 34 -5.66 -0.02 2.30
CA LYS A 34 -6.59 -1.15 2.25
C LYS A 34 -7.30 -1.38 3.59
N HIS A 35 -8.58 -1.70 3.49
CA HIS A 35 -9.39 -2.25 4.56
C HIS A 35 -9.80 -3.68 4.18
N TYR A 36 -9.36 -4.67 4.96
CA TYR A 36 -9.60 -6.07 4.63
C TYR A 36 -9.54 -6.98 5.86
N ARG A 37 -10.46 -7.93 5.95
CA ARG A 37 -10.44 -8.95 6.99
C ARG A 37 -9.50 -10.08 6.59
N LEU A 38 -8.27 -10.06 7.13
CA LEU A 38 -7.23 -11.02 6.79
C LEU A 38 -7.48 -12.42 7.38
N ALA A 39 -8.17 -12.50 8.53
CA ALA A 39 -8.49 -13.75 9.22
C ALA A 39 -9.66 -13.57 10.22
N ILE A 40 -9.99 -14.63 10.97
CA ILE A 40 -10.99 -14.56 12.07
C ILE A 40 -10.62 -13.48 13.09
N ALA A 41 -9.31 -13.33 13.37
CA ALA A 41 -8.79 -12.50 14.45
C ALA A 41 -8.06 -11.22 14.01
N SER A 42 -7.88 -10.94 12.72
CA SER A 42 -7.12 -9.75 12.27
C SER A 42 -7.80 -9.01 11.14
N ILE A 43 -7.81 -7.67 11.23
CA ILE A 43 -8.41 -6.75 10.26
C ILE A 43 -7.37 -5.68 9.90
N TRP A 44 -7.21 -5.41 8.60
CA TRP A 44 -6.51 -4.23 8.10
C TRP A 44 -7.44 -3.03 8.11
N GLU A 45 -6.96 -1.93 8.69
CA GLU A 45 -7.58 -0.60 8.62
C GLU A 45 -6.46 0.42 8.38
N ARG A 46 -5.96 0.47 7.15
CA ARG A 46 -4.83 1.33 6.78
C ARG A 46 -5.33 2.71 6.36
N ASN A 47 -4.53 3.74 6.63
CA ASN A 47 -4.83 5.08 6.17
C ASN A 47 -4.09 5.33 4.85
N LEU A 48 -4.84 5.68 3.79
CA LEU A 48 -4.28 5.90 2.46
C LEU A 48 -3.25 7.03 2.43
N HIS A 49 -3.50 8.14 3.12
CA HIS A 49 -2.60 9.29 3.15
C HIS A 49 -1.26 8.94 3.81
N VAL A 50 -1.30 8.25 4.96
CA VAL A 50 -0.08 7.80 5.67
C VAL A 50 0.74 6.83 4.83
N ASP A 51 0.06 5.95 4.09
CA ASP A 51 0.73 5.02 3.17
C ASP A 51 1.37 5.76 1.99
N LEU A 52 0.69 6.77 1.42
CA LEU A 52 1.23 7.60 0.34
C LEU A 52 2.39 8.48 0.80
N ASP A 53 2.37 8.99 2.03
CA ASP A 53 3.51 9.70 2.63
C ASP A 53 4.73 8.79 2.74
N THR A 54 4.53 7.51 3.08
CA THR A 54 5.60 6.52 3.10
C THR A 54 6.19 6.28 1.71
N ILE A 55 5.35 6.18 0.67
CA ILE A 55 5.79 6.05 -0.72
C ILE A 55 6.52 7.29 -1.21
N LYS A 56 6.03 8.48 -0.85
CA LYS A 56 6.66 9.76 -1.19
C LYS A 56 8.03 9.90 -0.52
N ALA A 57 8.15 9.50 0.75
CA ALA A 57 9.43 9.45 1.47
C ALA A 57 10.40 8.42 0.89
N TRP A 58 9.89 7.38 0.23
CA TRP A 58 10.70 6.42 -0.54
C TRP A 58 11.16 6.96 -1.91
N GLU A 59 10.77 8.18 -2.27
CA GLU A 59 11.13 8.87 -3.52
C GLU A 59 10.64 8.12 -4.78
N SER A 60 9.46 7.50 -4.69
CA SER A 60 8.85 6.90 -5.89
C SER A 60 8.46 8.00 -6.89
N HIS A 61 8.85 7.81 -8.15
CA HIS A 61 8.43 8.68 -9.25
C HIS A 61 7.05 8.30 -9.81
N THR A 62 6.67 7.02 -9.71
CA THR A 62 5.44 6.50 -10.31
C THR A 62 4.87 5.38 -9.45
N VAL A 63 3.56 5.41 -9.21
CA VAL A 63 2.84 4.36 -8.51
C VAL A 63 1.91 3.69 -9.50
N VAL A 64 1.99 2.36 -9.57
CA VAL A 64 1.11 1.54 -10.40
C VAL A 64 0.36 0.59 -9.47
N THR A 65 -0.95 0.47 -9.70
CA THR A 65 -1.78 -0.53 -9.04
C THR A 65 -2.16 -1.61 -10.06
N LEU A 66 -2.16 -2.86 -9.61
CA LEU A 66 -2.67 -3.99 -10.39
C LEU A 66 -4.14 -4.31 -10.04
N LEU A 67 -4.73 -3.56 -9.10
CA LEU A 67 -6.12 -3.73 -8.70
C LEU A 67 -7.07 -3.11 -9.72
N GLU A 68 -8.20 -3.77 -9.94
CA GLU A 68 -9.32 -3.21 -10.65
C GLU A 68 -10.04 -2.13 -9.83
N SER A 69 -10.75 -1.22 -10.49
CA SER A 69 -11.51 -0.17 -9.81
C SER A 69 -12.55 -0.71 -8.83
N SER A 70 -13.15 -1.85 -9.14
CA SER A 70 -14.08 -2.60 -8.27
C SER A 70 -13.39 -3.08 -6.99
N GLU A 71 -12.22 -3.71 -7.12
CA GLU A 71 -11.41 -4.18 -5.98
C GLU A 71 -10.93 -3.01 -5.12
N MET A 72 -10.53 -1.91 -5.74
CA MET A 72 -10.15 -0.69 -5.00
C MET A 72 -11.32 -0.12 -4.19
N PHE A 73 -12.54 -0.17 -4.72
CA PHE A 73 -13.74 0.24 -3.99
C PHE A 73 -14.03 -0.70 -2.82
N GLU A 74 -13.97 -2.02 -3.04
CA GLU A 74 -14.18 -3.03 -2.00
C GLU A 74 -13.17 -2.90 -0.85
N LEU A 75 -11.90 -2.68 -1.20
CA LEU A 75 -10.80 -2.49 -0.25
C LEU A 75 -10.74 -1.07 0.33
N LYS A 76 -11.63 -0.17 -0.09
CA LYS A 76 -11.64 1.24 0.32
C LYS A 76 -10.33 1.99 0.01
N CYS A 77 -9.57 1.56 -1.01
CA CYS A 77 -8.30 2.16 -1.45
C CYS A 77 -8.38 2.95 -2.78
N SER A 78 -9.55 3.48 -3.15
CA SER A 78 -9.81 4.06 -4.49
C SER A 78 -9.28 5.49 -4.75
N ASN A 79 -8.71 6.19 -3.77
CA ASN A 79 -8.35 7.61 -3.91
C ASN A 79 -6.85 7.84 -4.19
N LEU A 80 -6.30 7.15 -5.18
CA LEU A 80 -4.97 7.47 -5.71
C LEU A 80 -5.12 8.69 -6.63
N GLU A 81 -4.75 9.88 -6.13
CA GLU A 81 -4.74 11.09 -6.95
C GLU A 81 -3.75 10.90 -8.12
N ASN A 82 -4.26 10.97 -9.36
CA ASN A 82 -3.42 11.08 -10.56
C ASN A 82 -2.75 12.47 -10.54
N LYS A 83 -1.48 12.53 -10.17
CA LYS A 83 -0.63 13.71 -10.41
C LYS A 83 0.34 13.44 -11.54
#